data_AF-A0A537W0K7-F1
#
_entry.id   AF-A0A537W0K7-F1
#
_cell.length_a   1.000
_cell.length_b   1.000
_cell.length_c   1.000
_cell.angle_alpha   90.00
_cell.angle_beta   90.00
_cell.angle_gamma   90.00
#
_symmetry.space_group_name_H-M   'P 1'
#
loop_
_entity.id
_entity.type
_entity.pdbx_description
1 polymer ?
#
loop_
_entity_poly.entity_id
_entity_poly.type
_entity_poly.pdbx_seq_one_letter_code
_entity_poly.pdbx_strand_id
1 'polypeptide(L)'
;MSFYILRRILYAIPIAFGVSVVCFSLVYIAPGDPLQTVMPPDATAETIEIVKKAYGFDKPLPMQFLIWLGRVLTGDFGMSISTRRPVFLEVSEALANTSLLALFAVPLAFFTGYVMGAIAGCFPGRWIDRVVT
;
A
#
# COMPACT_ATOMS: atom_id res chain seq x y z
N MET A 1 25.32 -1.91 -14.12
CA MET A 1 24.02 -2.47 -13.67
C MET A 1 23.84 -2.41 -12.16
N SER A 2 24.70 -3.05 -11.35
CA SER A 2 24.49 -3.18 -9.89
C SER A 2 24.46 -1.87 -9.12
N PHE A 3 25.32 -0.90 -9.48
CA PHE A 3 25.33 0.43 -8.86
C PHE A 3 24.02 1.22 -9.13
N TYR A 4 23.43 1.04 -10.31
CA TYR A 4 22.13 1.66 -10.65
C TYR A 4 20.98 1.03 -9.86
N ILE A 5 20.95 -0.30 -9.73
CA ILE A 5 19.96 -1.01 -8.92
C ILE A 5 20.05 -0.57 -7.46
N LEU A 6 21.27 -0.53 -6.91
CA LEU A 6 21.50 -0.10 -5.52
C LEU A 6 21.03 1.35 -5.28
N ARG A 7 21.36 2.26 -6.20
CA ARG A 7 20.92 3.65 -6.12
C ARG A 7 19.39 3.78 -6.18
N ARG A 8 18.71 2.94 -6.98
CA ARG A 8 17.24 2.93 -7.06
C ARG A 8 16.58 2.40 -5.79
N ILE A 9 17.15 1.36 -5.19
CA ILE A 9 16.70 0.83 -3.88
C ILE A 9 16.89 1.90 -2.79
N LEU A 10 18.04 2.59 -2.79
CA LEU A 10 18.31 3.68 -1.85
C LEU A 10 17.29 4.82 -1.97
N TYR A 11 16.84 5.18 -3.18
CA TYR A 11 15.77 6.17 -3.36
C TYR A 11 14.39 5.64 -2.96
N ALA A 12 14.15 4.33 -3.05
CA ALA A 12 12.88 3.74 -2.64
C ALA A 12 12.66 3.82 -1.13
N ILE A 13 13.72 3.77 -0.31
CA ILE A 13 13.63 3.83 1.15
C ILE A 13 12.95 5.11 1.66
N PRO A 14 13.43 6.34 1.33
CA PRO A 14 12.79 7.57 1.80
C PRO A 14 11.37 7.75 1.24
N ILE A 15 11.11 7.26 0.02
CA ILE A 15 9.76 7.29 -0.57
C ILE A 15 8.82 6.37 0.23
N ALA A 16 9.23 5.12 0.46
CA ALA A 16 8.46 4.16 1.23
C ALA A 16 8.20 4.68 2.65
N PHE A 17 9.22 5.23 3.31
CA PHE A 17 9.08 5.86 4.61
C PHE A 17 8.06 7.01 4.59
N GLY A 18 8.15 7.93 3.62
CA GLY A 18 7.21 9.03 3.48
C GLY A 18 5.77 8.56 3.27
N VAL A 19 5.57 7.58 2.39
CA VAL A 19 4.24 6.96 2.17
C VAL A 19 3.73 6.28 3.43
N SER A 20 4.58 5.52 4.16
CA SER A 20 4.20 4.88 5.41
C SER A 20 3.76 5.88 6.47
N VAL A 21 4.46 7.02 6.61
CA VAL A 21 4.07 8.08 7.55
C VAL A 21 2.72 8.66 7.16
N VAL A 22 2.50 8.97 5.87
CA VAL A 22 1.22 9.51 5.38
C VAL A 22 0.09 8.51 5.62
N CYS A 23 0.26 7.26 5.22
CA CYS A 23 -0.73 6.19 5.46
C CYS A 23 -1.04 6.01 6.94
N PHE A 24 -0.01 6.03 7.81
CA PHE A 24 -0.20 5.95 9.25
C PHE A 24 -1.01 7.13 9.77
N SER A 25 -0.67 8.36 9.37
CA SER A 25 -1.42 9.56 9.75
C SER A 25 -2.88 9.53 9.29
N LEU A 26 -3.14 9.02 8.08
CA LEU A 26 -4.51 8.90 7.56
C LEU A 26 -5.40 8.03 8.44
N VAL A 27 -4.86 6.97 9.07
CA VAL A 27 -5.63 6.11 9.98
C VAL A 27 -6.09 6.87 11.23
N TYR A 28 -5.28 7.81 11.75
CA TYR A 28 -5.65 8.62 12.93
C TYR A 28 -6.48 9.85 12.58
N ILE A 29 -6.43 10.32 11.32
CA ILE A 29 -7.25 11.45 10.82
C ILE A 29 -8.65 10.95 10.42
N ALA A 30 -8.78 9.70 9.99
CA ALA A 30 -10.07 9.11 9.66
C ALA A 30 -11.02 9.15 10.88
N PRO A 31 -12.31 9.51 10.69
CA PRO A 31 -13.28 9.52 11.78
C PRO A 31 -13.54 8.08 12.27
N GLY A 32 -13.10 7.80 13.50
CA GLY A 32 -13.24 6.50 14.15
C GLY A 32 -11.96 6.16 14.92
N ASP A 33 -12.06 5.95 16.23
CA ASP A 33 -10.90 5.48 17.00
C ASP A 33 -10.54 4.06 16.51
N PRO A 34 -9.31 3.79 16.03
CA PRO A 34 -8.91 2.45 15.61
C PRO A 34 -9.14 1.42 16.72
N LEU A 35 -9.09 1.82 17.99
CA LEU A 35 -9.48 0.97 19.12
C LEU A 35 -10.94 0.55 19.09
N GLN A 36 -11.86 1.47 18.79
CA GLN A 36 -13.30 1.18 18.73
C GLN A 36 -13.65 0.25 17.57
N THR A 37 -12.84 0.23 16.50
CA THR A 37 -13.04 -0.69 15.37
C THR A 37 -12.51 -2.09 15.69
N VAL A 38 -11.40 -2.19 16.43
CA VAL A 38 -10.83 -3.48 16.85
C VAL A 38 -11.67 -4.13 17.95
N MET A 39 -12.20 -3.34 18.89
CA MET A 39 -12.92 -3.82 20.07
C MET A 39 -14.36 -4.25 19.76
N PRO A 40 -14.86 -5.33 20.40
CA PRO A 40 -16.28 -5.60 20.47
C PRO A 40 -17.00 -4.40 21.11
N PRO A 41 -18.19 -4.00 20.63
CA PRO A 41 -18.97 -2.90 21.22
C PRO A 41 -19.30 -3.12 22.71
N ASP A 42 -19.27 -4.37 23.19
CA ASP A 42 -19.53 -4.75 24.58
C ASP A 42 -18.25 -4.94 25.44
N ALA A 43 -17.08 -4.47 24.97
CA ALA A 43 -15.84 -4.64 25.72
C ALA A 43 -15.86 -3.88 27.06
N THR A 44 -15.55 -4.58 28.16
CA THR A 44 -15.44 -3.96 29.49
C THR A 44 -14.27 -2.96 29.54
N ALA A 45 -14.39 -1.91 30.36
CA ALA A 45 -13.37 -0.87 30.49
C ALA A 45 -11.96 -1.43 30.81
N GLU A 46 -11.88 -2.51 31.60
CA GLU A 46 -10.64 -3.23 31.90
C GLU A 46 -10.03 -3.87 30.65
N THR A 47 -10.85 -4.50 29.81
CA THR A 47 -10.41 -5.09 28.54
C THR A 47 -9.88 -4.02 27.58
N ILE A 48 -10.51 -2.83 27.60
CA ILE A 48 -10.09 -1.69 26.79
C ILE A 48 -8.67 -1.24 27.15
N GLU A 49 -8.37 -1.12 28.44
CA GLU A 49 -7.02 -0.74 28.91
C GLU A 49 -5.95 -1.78 28.61
N ILE A 50 -6.28 -3.07 28.77
CA ILE A 50 -5.36 -4.17 28.46
C ILE A 50 -4.98 -4.15 26.97
N VAL A 51 -5.97 -3.99 26.09
CA VAL A 51 -5.73 -3.94 24.64
C VAL A 51 -5.03 -2.63 24.24
N LYS A 52 -5.38 -1.48 24.84
CA LYS A 52 -4.64 -0.22 24.65
C LYS A 52 -3.15 -0.37 24.95
N LYS A 53 -2.82 -1.04 26.07
CA LYS A 53 -1.42 -1.32 26.43
C LYS A 53 -0.78 -2.34 25.49
N ALA A 54 -1.48 -3.40 25.10
CA ALA A 54 -0.96 -4.43 24.21
C ALA A 54 -0.62 -3.91 22.79
N TYR A 55 -1.45 -3.02 22.26
CA TYR A 55 -1.20 -2.36 20.96
C TYR A 55 -0.27 -1.15 21.07
N GLY A 56 0.04 -0.68 22.28
CA GLY A 56 0.87 0.50 22.49
C GLY A 56 0.16 1.82 22.20
N PHE A 57 -1.18 1.81 22.07
CA PHE A 57 -2.00 2.99 21.83
C PHE A 57 -1.99 4.00 23.00
N ASP A 58 -1.44 3.60 24.14
CA ASP A 58 -1.14 4.47 25.30
C ASP A 58 0.07 5.40 25.07
N LYS A 59 0.94 5.11 24.10
CA LYS A 59 2.18 5.86 23.85
C LYS A 59 1.96 7.04 22.89
N PRO A 60 2.86 8.05 22.86
CA PRO A 60 2.80 9.13 21.86
C PRO A 60 2.82 8.59 20.42
N LEU A 61 2.12 9.25 19.49
CA LEU A 61 2.01 8.83 18.08
C LEU A 61 3.35 8.47 17.42
N PRO A 62 4.46 9.23 17.59
CA PRO A 62 5.74 8.85 17.00
C PRO A 62 6.26 7.50 17.50
N MET A 63 6.02 7.19 18.78
CA MET A 63 6.44 5.92 19.38
C MET A 63 5.60 4.76 18.87
N GLN A 64 4.29 4.98 18.65
CA GLN A 64 3.41 3.98 18.04
C GLN A 64 3.89 3.63 16.62
N PHE A 65 4.25 4.64 15.83
CA PHE A 65 4.80 4.45 14.49
C PHE A 65 6.12 3.67 14.52
N LEU A 66 7.05 4.01 15.42
CA LEU A 66 8.34 3.30 15.53
C LEU A 66 8.17 1.83 15.95
N ILE A 67 7.25 1.54 16.88
CA ILE A 67 6.94 0.16 17.29
C ILE A 67 6.36 -0.62 16.12
N TRP A 68 5.39 -0.03 15.40
CA TRP A 68 4.80 -0.64 14.21
C TRP A 68 5.85 -0.88 13.12
N LEU A 69 6.69 0.13 12.83
CA LEU A 69 7.74 0.03 11.84
C LEU A 69 8.75 -1.07 12.18
N GLY A 70 9.13 -1.19 13.46
CA GLY A 70 10.00 -2.27 13.94
C GLY A 70 9.41 -3.66 13.68
N ARG A 71 8.11 -3.86 13.97
CA ARG A 71 7.42 -5.13 13.68
C ARG A 71 7.38 -5.44 12.19
N VAL A 72 7.03 -4.45 11.36
CA VAL A 72 6.99 -4.60 9.90
C VAL A 72 8.36 -4.97 9.34
N LEU A 73 9.44 -4.36 9.83
CA LEU A 73 10.81 -4.68 9.41
C LEU A 73 11.23 -6.11 9.80
N THR A 74 10.66 -6.68 10.86
CA THR A 74 10.85 -8.09 11.24
C THR A 74 9.96 -9.06 10.47
N GLY A 75 9.10 -8.56 9.57
CA GLY A 75 8.15 -9.36 8.80
C GLY A 75 6.80 -9.60 9.49
N ASP A 76 6.58 -8.99 10.67
CA ASP A 76 5.29 -9.00 11.35
C ASP A 76 4.46 -7.79 10.93
N PHE A 77 3.55 -8.01 9.98
CA PHE A 77 2.60 -7.00 9.51
C PHE A 77 1.38 -6.84 10.43
N GLY A 78 1.22 -7.72 11.43
CA GLY A 78 0.10 -7.74 12.35
C GLY A 78 -1.23 -8.13 11.71
N MET A 79 -2.31 -7.71 12.37
CA MET A 79 -3.69 -8.01 12.01
C MET A 79 -4.38 -6.77 11.45
N SER A 80 -5.17 -6.95 10.40
CA SER A 80 -5.98 -5.90 9.80
C SER A 80 -7.06 -5.44 10.79
N ILE A 81 -7.14 -4.13 11.02
CA ILE A 81 -8.08 -3.51 11.94
C ILE A 81 -9.53 -3.69 11.45
N SER A 82 -9.73 -3.70 10.12
CA SER A 82 -11.06 -3.78 9.51
C SER A 82 -11.62 -5.20 9.45
N THR A 83 -10.79 -6.17 9.09
CA THR A 83 -11.24 -7.55 8.77
C THR A 83 -10.81 -8.57 9.82
N ARG A 84 -9.93 -8.17 10.76
CA ARG A 84 -9.34 -9.04 11.78
C ARG A 84 -8.60 -10.26 11.19
N ARG A 85 -8.04 -10.13 10.00
CA ARG A 85 -7.20 -11.14 9.34
C ARG A 85 -5.73 -10.74 9.31
N PRO A 86 -4.79 -11.69 9.20
CA PRO A 86 -3.38 -11.37 9.02
C PRO A 86 -3.18 -10.50 7.77
N VAL A 87 -2.54 -9.33 7.94
CA VAL A 87 -2.34 -8.37 6.84
C VAL A 87 -1.57 -9.01 5.68
N PHE A 88 -0.60 -9.88 6.00
CA PHE A 88 0.17 -10.61 5.00
C PHE A 88 -0.72 -11.42 4.04
N LEU A 89 -1.75 -12.10 4.55
CA LEU A 89 -2.66 -12.88 3.73
C LEU A 89 -3.48 -11.99 2.80
N GLU A 90 -4.03 -10.89 3.32
CA GLU A 90 -4.82 -9.93 2.53
C GLU A 90 -3.99 -9.31 1.41
N VAL A 91 -2.76 -8.89 1.73
CA VAL A 91 -1.85 -8.33 0.73
C VAL A 91 -1.48 -9.39 -0.29
N SER A 92 -1.19 -10.62 0.11
CA SER A 92 -0.83 -11.70 -0.83
C SER A 92 -1.98 -12.06 -1.77
N GLU A 93 -3.22 -12.09 -1.28
CA GLU A 93 -4.41 -12.36 -2.08
C GLU A 93 -4.68 -11.21 -3.06
N ALA A 94 -4.59 -9.96 -2.59
CA ALA A 94 -4.73 -8.78 -3.45
C ALA A 94 -3.64 -8.73 -4.53
N LEU A 95 -2.40 -9.10 -4.20
CA LEU A 95 -1.30 -9.20 -5.14
C LEU A 95 -1.56 -10.29 -6.19
N ALA A 96 -2.08 -11.45 -5.80
CA ALA A 96 -2.43 -12.52 -6.73
C ALA A 96 -3.53 -12.07 -7.71
N ASN A 97 -4.58 -11.43 -7.21
CA ASN A 97 -5.66 -10.89 -8.03
C ASN A 97 -5.18 -9.81 -9.00
N THR A 98 -4.35 -8.88 -8.52
CA THR A 98 -3.76 -7.82 -9.35
C THR A 98 -2.83 -8.42 -10.41
N SER A 99 -2.08 -9.45 -10.06
CA SER A 99 -1.18 -10.15 -11.00
C SER A 99 -1.97 -10.86 -12.10
N LEU A 100 -3.10 -11.49 -11.77
CA LEU A 100 -4.00 -12.10 -12.76
C LEU A 100 -4.58 -11.04 -13.71
N LEU A 101 -5.04 -9.90 -13.20
CA LEU A 101 -5.53 -8.80 -14.03
C LEU A 101 -4.41 -8.25 -14.92
N ALA A 102 -3.23 -8.00 -14.36
CA ALA A 102 -2.07 -7.51 -15.08
C ALA A 102 -1.63 -8.47 -16.19
N LEU A 103 -1.70 -9.78 -15.96
CA LEU A 103 -1.33 -10.80 -16.95
C LEU A 103 -2.12 -10.67 -18.26
N PHE A 104 -3.39 -10.29 -18.20
CA PHE A 104 -4.22 -10.07 -19.39
C PHE A 104 -4.19 -8.62 -19.88
N ALA A 105 -4.14 -7.66 -18.96
CA ALA A 105 -4.15 -6.23 -19.29
C ALA A 105 -2.85 -5.80 -19.99
N VAL A 106 -1.68 -6.30 -19.54
CA VAL A 106 -0.37 -5.88 -20.07
C VAL A 106 -0.20 -6.27 -21.54
N PRO A 107 -0.46 -7.51 -21.99
CA PRO A 107 -0.39 -7.86 -23.40
C PRO A 107 -1.37 -7.03 -24.23
N LEU A 108 -2.61 -6.87 -23.76
CA LEU A 108 -3.61 -6.07 -24.47
C LEU A 108 -3.14 -4.62 -24.65
N ALA A 109 -2.70 -3.97 -23.57
CA ALA A 109 -2.18 -2.61 -23.59
C ALA A 109 -0.92 -2.47 -24.45
N PHE A 110 -0.04 -3.48 -24.43
CA PHE A 110 1.15 -3.52 -25.27
C PHE A 110 0.78 -3.63 -26.76
N PHE A 111 -0.14 -4.53 -27.12
CA PHE A 111 -0.58 -4.69 -28.51
C PHE A 111 -1.30 -3.45 -29.03
N THR A 112 -2.23 -2.89 -28.26
CA THR A 112 -2.95 -1.67 -28.66
C THR A 112 -2.00 -0.48 -28.75
N GLY A 113 -1.14 -0.29 -27.74
CA GLY A 113 -0.12 0.76 -27.72
C GLY A 113 0.87 0.64 -28.88
N TYR A 114 1.31 -0.59 -29.21
CA TYR A 114 2.20 -0.84 -30.33
C TYR A 114 1.54 -0.52 -31.68
N VAL A 115 0.31 -0.98 -31.90
CA VAL A 115 -0.43 -0.71 -33.15
C VAL A 115 -0.69 0.79 -33.31
N MET A 116 -1.17 1.44 -32.25
CA MET A 116 -1.43 2.88 -32.26
C MET A 116 -0.14 3.68 -32.48
N GLY A 117 0.94 3.35 -31.76
CA GLY A 117 2.24 3.99 -31.94
C GLY A 117 2.83 3.78 -33.35
N ALA A 118 2.67 2.59 -33.93
CA ALA A 118 3.10 2.32 -35.30
C ALA A 118 2.30 3.13 -36.33
N ILE A 119 0.98 3.26 -36.16
CA ILE A 119 0.13 4.09 -37.04
C ILE A 119 0.54 5.57 -36.96
N ALA A 120 0.74 6.10 -35.75
CA ALA A 120 1.21 7.48 -35.56
C ALA A 120 2.57 7.71 -36.23
N GLY A 121 3.52 6.77 -36.05
CA GLY A 121 4.84 6.84 -36.66
C GLY A 121 4.85 6.76 -38.20
N CYS A 122 3.91 6.03 -38.80
CA CYS A 122 3.78 5.92 -40.26
C CYS A 122 3.06 7.11 -40.90
N PHE A 123 2.26 7.88 -40.15
CA PHE A 123 1.49 9.04 -40.66
C PHE A 123 1.78 10.34 -39.88
N PRO A 124 3.03 10.78 -39.80
CA PRO A 124 3.42 11.94 -39.00
C PRO A 124 2.70 13.22 -39.47
N GLY A 125 2.14 13.99 -38.53
CA GLY A 125 1.54 15.30 -38.79
C GLY A 125 0.12 15.29 -39.39
N ARG A 126 -0.49 14.12 -39.61
CA ARG A 126 -1.90 13.99 -40.05
C ARG A 126 -2.86 14.03 -38.86
N TRP A 127 -4.16 14.21 -39.14
CA TRP A 127 -5.18 14.23 -38.09
C TRP A 127 -5.22 12.94 -37.25
N ILE A 128 -4.89 11.79 -37.87
CA ILE A 128 -4.79 10.48 -37.21
C ILE A 128 -3.69 10.47 -36.13
N ASP A 129 -2.55 11.12 -36.36
CA ASP A 129 -1.46 11.24 -35.40
C ASP A 129 -1.88 12.07 -34.17
N ARG A 130 -2.62 13.18 -34.36
CA ARG A 130 -3.13 14.02 -33.26
C ARG A 130 -4.24 13.38 -32.41
N VAL A 131 -4.91 12.35 -32.92
CA VAL A 131 -5.96 11.63 -32.16
C VAL A 131 -5.36 10.46 -31.39
N VAL A 132 -4.19 9.97 -31.81
CA VAL A 132 -3.54 8.77 -31.27
C VAL A 132 -2.44 9.10 -30.26
N THR A 133 -1.75 10.24 -30.41
CA THR A 133 -0.72 10.76 -29.50
C THR A 133 -1.31 11.81 -28.56
#